data_AF-A0A2J5PBS1-F1
#
_entry.id   AF-A0A2J5PBS1-F1
#
_cell.length_a   1.000
_cell.length_b   1.000
_cell.length_c   1.000
_cell.angle_alpha   90.00
_cell.angle_beta   90.00
_cell.angle_gamma   90.00
#
_symmetry.space_group_name_H-M   'P 1'
#
loop_
_entity.id
_entity.type
_entity.pdbx_description
1 polymer ?
#
loop_
_entity_poly.entity_id
_entity_poly.type
_entity_poly.pdbx_seq_one_letter_code
_entity_poly.pdbx_strand_id
1 'polypeptide(L)' 'MILPAFTQGIYGRLRQQAGADWQHYVAHPFLRQLANGTLPEPAFRRYLTQDYLFLIHFARSYA' A
#
# COMPACT_ATOMS: atom_id res chain seq x y z
N MET A 1 -15.94 17.77 7.32
CA MET A 1 -14.88 16.75 7.41
C MET A 1 -15.41 15.48 6.77
N ILE A 2 -14.95 15.15 5.56
CA ILE A 2 -15.43 13.97 4.82
C ILE A 2 -14.97 12.74 5.61
N LEU A 3 -15.91 11.95 6.15
CA LEU A 3 -15.59 10.61 6.63
C LEU A 3 -15.09 9.81 5.42
N PRO A 4 -13.84 9.32 5.41
CA PRO A 4 -13.36 8.58 4.26
C PRO A 4 -14.23 7.33 4.10
N ALA A 5 -14.63 7.02 2.87
CA ALA A 5 -15.50 5.90 2.49
C ALA A 5 -15.00 4.49 2.93
N PHE A 6 -13.91 4.44 3.68
CA PHE A 6 -13.17 3.26 4.11
C PHE A 6 -13.35 2.92 5.61
N THR A 7 -14.20 3.65 6.35
CA THR A 7 -14.52 3.33 7.75
C THR A 7 -15.88 2.68 7.93
N GLN A 8 -16.74 2.72 6.92
CA GLN A 8 -18.10 2.16 6.92
C GLN A 8 -18.37 1.44 5.59
N GLY A 9 -19.46 0.68 5.51
CA GLY A 9 -19.82 -0.07 4.30
C GLY A 9 -18.90 -1.27 4.01
N ILE A 10 -18.98 -1.83 2.81
CA ILE A 10 -18.27 -3.07 2.45
C ILE A 10 -16.75 -2.93 2.55
N TYR A 11 -16.19 -1.82 2.06
CA TYR A 11 -14.75 -1.57 2.11
C TYR A 11 -14.23 -1.39 3.54
N GLY A 12 -14.99 -0.70 4.40
CA GLY A 12 -14.65 -0.57 5.81
C GLY A 12 -14.62 -1.92 6.54
N ARG A 13 -15.61 -2.80 6.27
CA ARG A 13 -15.64 -4.15 6.84
C ARG A 13 -14.47 -5.01 6.38
N LEU A 14 -14.17 -5.03 5.08
CA LEU A 14 -13.04 -5.80 4.54
C LEU A 14 -11.70 -5.34 5.12
N ARG A 15 -11.51 -4.01 5.24
CA ARG A 15 -10.33 -3.44 5.89
C ARG A 15 -10.24 -3.84 7.37
N GLN A 16 -11.36 -3.82 8.11
CA GLN A 16 -11.39 -4.27 9.50
C GLN A 16 -11.01 -5.75 9.62
N GLN A 17 -11.50 -6.59 8.70
CA GLN A 17 -11.18 -8.02 8.66
C GLN A 17 -9.70 -8.30 8.36
N ALA A 18 -9.04 -7.45 7.57
CA ALA A 18 -7.59 -7.53 7.37
C ALA A 18 -6.78 -7.22 8.65
N GLY A 19 -7.41 -6.68 9.70
CA GLY A 19 -6.87 -6.64 11.06
C GLY A 19 -5.47 -6.04 11.17
N ALA A 20 -4.55 -6.80 11.78
CA ALA A 20 -3.17 -6.36 12.01
C ALA A 20 -2.36 -6.25 10.72
N ASP A 21 -2.66 -7.05 9.70
CA ASP A 21 -1.95 -7.02 8.42
C ASP A 21 -2.14 -5.67 7.72
N TRP A 22 -3.36 -5.11 7.81
CA TRP A 22 -3.61 -3.76 7.32
C TRP A 22 -2.70 -2.74 8.01
N GLN A 23 -2.59 -2.79 9.33
CA GLN A 23 -1.77 -1.84 10.10
C GLN A 23 -0.28 -2.01 9.79
N HIS A 24 0.22 -3.23 9.71
CA HIS A 24 1.61 -3.50 9.33
C HIS A 24 1.93 -3.00 7.92
N TYR A 25 1.00 -3.19 6.97
CA TYR A 25 1.16 -2.73 5.61
C TYR A 25 1.23 -1.21 5.52
N VAL A 26 0.24 -0.48 6.06
CA VAL A 26 0.19 0.99 5.94
C VAL A 26 1.22 1.70 6.82
N ALA A 27 1.69 1.05 7.90
CA ALA A 27 2.67 1.60 8.82
C ALA A 27 4.09 1.05 8.59
N HIS A 28 4.33 0.39 7.46
CA HIS A 28 5.60 -0.26 7.14
C HIS A 28 6.77 0.75 7.19
N PRO A 29 7.96 0.37 7.73
CA PRO A 29 9.11 1.27 7.85
C PRO A 29 9.53 1.93 6.53
N PHE A 30 9.37 1.23 5.41
CA PHE A 30 9.61 1.78 4.07
C PHE A 30 8.84 3.08 3.83
N LEU A 31 7.53 3.11 4.12
CA LEU A 31 6.68 4.28 3.90
C LEU A 31 7.05 5.42 4.85
N ARG A 32 7.39 5.12 6.11
CA ARG A 32 7.83 6.13 7.07
C ARG A 32 9.14 6.78 6.62
N GLN A 33 10.11 5.99 6.18
CA GLN A 33 11.39 6.49 5.69
C GLN A 33 11.22 7.27 4.38
N LEU A 34 10.33 6.81 3.50
CA LEU A 34 10.00 7.52 2.25
C LEU A 34 9.39 8.90 2.56
N ALA A 35 8.41 8.97 3.45
CA ALA A 35 7.77 10.23 3.87
C ALA A 35 8.77 11.21 4.51
N ASN A 36 9.75 10.69 5.25
CA ASN A 36 10.79 11.49 5.90
C ASN A 36 11.96 11.83 4.97
N GLY A 37 12.00 11.31 3.73
CA GLY A 37 13.12 11.50 2.81
C GLY A 37 14.40 10.77 3.23
N THR A 38 14.30 9.78 4.12
CA THR A 38 15.45 9.03 4.66
C THR A 38 15.58 7.62 4.08
N LEU A 39 14.70 7.23 3.14
CA LEU A 39 14.73 5.91 2.54
C LEU A 39 16.01 5.73 1.70
N PRO A 40 16.79 4.65 1.91
CA PRO A 40 17.94 4.37 1.06
C PRO A 40 17.53 4.20 -0.40
N GLU A 41 18.24 4.88 -1.30
CA GLU A 41 17.98 4.81 -2.74
C GLU A 41 17.91 3.36 -3.29
N PRO A 42 18.77 2.41 -2.87
CA PRO A 42 18.67 1.02 -3.34
C PRO A 42 17.35 0.34 -2.97
N ALA A 43 16.75 0.68 -1.82
CA ALA A 43 15.46 0.14 -1.41
C ALA A 43 14.34 0.70 -2.30
N PHE A 44 14.40 1.99 -2.63
CA PHE A 44 13.46 2.63 -3.56
C PHE A 44 13.54 2.04 -4.96
N ARG A 45 14.75 1.87 -5.51
CA ARG A 45 14.96 1.24 -6.83
C ARG A 45 14.40 -0.18 -6.86
N ARG A 46 14.66 -0.97 -5.82
CA ARG A 46 14.12 -2.34 -5.72
C ARG A 46 12.60 -2.36 -5.72
N TYR A 47 11.97 -1.44 -4.98
CA TYR A 47 10.51 -1.29 -4.99
C TYR A 47 10.00 -0.98 -6.40
N LEU A 48 10.58 -0.01 -7.10
CA LEU A 48 10.13 0.35 -8.46
C LEU A 48 10.27 -0.80 -9.46
N THR A 49 11.35 -1.58 -9.41
CA THR A 49 11.51 -2.76 -10.27
C THR A 49 10.40 -3.78 -10.04
N GLN A 50 10.02 -4.00 -8.77
CA GLN A 50 8.93 -4.92 -8.43
C GLN A 50 7.56 -4.35 -8.81
N ASP A 51 7.32 -3.06 -8.55
CA ASP A 51 6.06 -2.38 -8.84
C ASP A 51 5.78 -2.37 -10.36
N TYR A 52 6.82 -2.18 -11.18
CA TYR A 52 6.71 -2.29 -12.64
C TYR A 52 6.19 -3.67 -13.09
N LEU A 53 6.74 -4.75 -12.55
CA LEU A 53 6.28 -6.11 -12.88
C LEU A 53 4.85 -6.36 -12.36
N PHE A 54 4.54 -5.87 -11.17
CA PHE A 54 3.18 -5.93 -10.61
C PHE A 54 2.17 -5.26 -11.55
N LEU A 55 2.47 -4.07 -12.08
CA LEU A 55 1.57 -3.33 -12.96
C LEU A 55 1.27 -4.07 -14.27
N ILE A 56 2.25 -4.79 -14.84
CA ILE A 56 2.02 -5.63 -16.02
C ILE A 56 0.97 -6.71 -15.72
N HIS A 57 1.11 -7.39 -14.59
CA HIS A 57 0.16 -8.44 -14.20
C HIS A 57 -1.20 -7.87 -13.80
N PHE A 58 -1.20 -6.75 -13.08
CA PHE A 58 -2.41 -6.04 -12.70
C PHE A 58 -3.23 -5.63 -13.94
N ALA A 59 -2.59 -5.03 -14.95
CA ALA A 59 -3.25 -4.66 -16.20
C ALA A 59 -3.89 -5.85 -16.91
N ARG A 60 -3.26 -7.03 -16.88
CA ARG A 60 -3.81 -8.27 -17.46
C ARG A 60 -5.01 -8.79 -16.67
N SER A 61 -5.01 -8.66 -15.35
CA SER A 61 -6.13 -9.11 -14.51
C SER A 61 -7.39 -8.24 -14.66
N TYR A 62 -7.23 -7.04 -15.22
CA TYR A 62 -8.31 -6.09 -15.43
C TYR A 62 -9.01 -6.25 -16.79
N ALA A 63 -8.34 -6.87 -17.77
CA ALA A 63 -8.85 -7.13 -19.12
C ALA A 63 -9.59 -8.48 -19.18
#